data_AF-A0A957T6Y7-F1
#
_entry.id   AF-A0A957T6Y7-F1
#
_cell.length_a   1.000
_cell.length_b   1.000
_cell.length_c   1.000
_cell.angle_alpha   90.00
_cell.angle_beta   90.00
_cell.angle_gamma   90.00
#
_symmetry.space_group_name_H-M   'P 1'
#
loop_
_entity.id
_entity.type
_entity.pdbx_description
1 polymer ?
#
loop_
_entity_poly.entity_id
_entity_poly.type
_entity_poly.pdbx_seq_one_letter_code
_entity_poly.pdbx_strand_id
1 'polypeptide(L)'
;MCWTAILGLVLTAIFLVAGADHLSVFAEETASPTRQEADAETCADCHQDQERLQELSQRWPRVYVDAAEYAAQAQHSTVACTTCHGGNPQSDDPEEACIGIAYKNPSAPEVMAQTCGASNCHTDISARFATSLHSTMDGHKLALQDLLGDDVGLARYEESCNNCHTTCADCHMEEPGAHGLLYPRVASHRFQSLPSADNCWSCHGGTGDTFFGEPGSEDVHGPSMMAEAGMVCTDCHGEAEIHGDGTRYPFLVFSPGPHCEDCHTDSGHLVTVGNDLRIAPQYADTNPAHEIHDLEAVSCEGCHTEWYANCWNCHEGRTGKVTYDFQLAVNPLTDQIYPAAHSPAGGEDWGNVIPAEIGGGWAIKARHSWGEPHECTTCHANPAVFIQGVDREAPFVGYWTETRGDAQYVSQERAALLTIDVEALAAGVHAEQNCDDCHAVQDSTQCDDCHTTVVDKPADADWSRTPYMAVRGALDQAEARAHVAVEYGIELGAWETEWDDLRTRYLSIGNSFHSDPVAAQMEMTALAEEAQRRINSLNAQIVERENRTRQLTMALPFGIGLLGALIAGVVIIRPIRKSRKG
;
A
#
# COMPACT_ATOMS: atom_id res chain seq x y z
N MET A 1 -35.16 50.47 -59.32
CA MET A 1 -35.73 51.80 -59.05
C MET A 1 -34.79 52.55 -58.11
N CYS A 2 -34.37 53.76 -58.50
CA CYS A 2 -33.79 54.90 -57.75
C CYS A 2 -32.81 54.63 -56.58
N TRP A 3 -31.52 54.95 -56.69
CA TRP A 3 -30.86 56.29 -56.63
C TRP A 3 -30.77 56.91 -55.23
N THR A 4 -29.53 57.05 -54.72
CA THR A 4 -28.83 58.28 -54.21
C THR A 4 -27.44 57.85 -53.71
N ALA A 5 -26.28 58.12 -54.34
CA ALA A 5 -25.56 59.40 -54.55
C ALA A 5 -25.16 60.06 -53.21
N ILE A 6 -23.95 60.57 -52.88
CA ILE A 6 -22.72 61.04 -53.55
C ILE A 6 -21.81 61.54 -52.37
N LEU A 7 -20.47 61.39 -52.28
CA LEU A 7 -19.41 62.32 -52.74
C LEU A 7 -18.09 61.95 -52.01
N GLY A 8 -16.93 62.06 -52.67
CA GLY A 8 -15.62 62.12 -51.98
C GLY A 8 -14.44 61.45 -52.68
N LEU A 9 -14.22 61.74 -53.96
CA LEU A 9 -12.98 61.41 -54.69
C LEU A 9 -12.19 62.70 -54.96
N VAL A 10 -10.90 62.51 -55.27
CA VAL A 10 -9.95 63.43 -55.92
C VAL A 10 -8.96 64.13 -54.99
N LEU A 11 -7.76 63.54 -54.90
CA LEU A 11 -6.54 64.23 -55.33
C LEU A 11 -5.69 63.29 -56.18
N THR A 12 -5.54 63.71 -57.43
CA THR A 12 -4.97 63.03 -58.58
C THR A 12 -3.44 63.04 -58.57
N ALA A 13 -2.90 61.94 -59.08
CA ALA A 13 -1.57 61.74 -59.62
C ALA A 13 -0.99 62.94 -60.39
N ILE A 14 0.29 63.25 -60.15
CA ILE A 14 1.16 63.98 -61.07
C ILE A 14 2.61 63.42 -60.96
N PHE A 15 3.15 63.05 -62.12
CA PHE A 15 4.55 62.79 -62.52
C PHE A 15 5.25 61.44 -62.22
N LEU A 16 5.19 60.60 -63.26
CA LEU A 16 6.24 59.68 -63.73
C LEU A 16 7.52 60.43 -64.17
N VAL A 17 8.65 59.73 -64.00
CA VAL A 17 9.98 59.88 -64.66
C VAL A 17 10.97 60.90 -64.07
N ALA A 18 11.86 60.41 -63.19
CA ALA A 18 13.33 60.54 -63.29
C ALA A 18 13.98 59.93 -62.03
N GLY A 19 14.95 59.02 -62.22
CA GLY A 19 15.81 58.53 -61.13
C GLY A 19 15.95 57.02 -61.15
N ALA A 20 16.71 56.51 -62.12
CA ALA A 20 17.46 55.29 -61.93
C ALA A 20 18.52 55.53 -60.83
N ASP A 21 18.91 54.42 -60.22
CA ASP A 21 20.05 54.23 -59.33
C ASP A 21 19.82 54.50 -57.85
N HIS A 22 20.03 53.42 -57.10
CA HIS A 22 20.21 53.25 -55.66
C HIS A 22 19.03 52.65 -54.88
N LEU A 23 19.36 51.50 -54.26
CA LEU A 23 18.67 50.82 -53.17
C LEU A 23 17.68 49.71 -53.55
N SER A 24 18.19 48.68 -54.25
CA SER A 24 17.78 47.30 -54.00
C SER A 24 18.76 46.66 -53.01
N VAL A 25 18.61 46.98 -51.74
CA VAL A 25 18.99 46.07 -50.65
C VAL A 25 17.68 45.59 -50.09
N PHE A 26 17.22 44.44 -50.57
CA PHE A 26 16.28 43.65 -49.79
C PHE A 26 17.02 43.30 -48.50
N ALA A 27 16.68 43.98 -47.41
CA ALA A 27 16.89 43.37 -46.12
C ALA A 27 15.99 42.13 -46.13
N GLU A 28 16.61 40.96 -46.25
CA GLU A 28 16.05 39.78 -45.60
C GLU A 28 15.86 40.19 -44.15
N GLU A 29 14.62 40.54 -43.80
CA GLU A 29 14.19 40.53 -42.42
C GLU A 29 14.20 39.04 -42.04
N THR A 30 15.39 38.57 -41.65
CA THR A 30 15.57 37.29 -40.99
C THR A 30 14.65 37.34 -39.80
N ALA A 31 13.53 36.62 -39.86
CA ALA A 31 12.60 36.51 -38.75
C ALA A 31 13.43 36.17 -37.51
N SER A 32 13.32 36.98 -36.45
CA SER A 32 14.01 36.67 -35.20
C SER A 32 13.58 35.28 -34.75
N PRO A 33 14.53 34.41 -34.38
CA PRO A 33 14.20 33.04 -33.98
C PRO A 33 13.17 33.09 -32.85
N THR A 34 12.23 32.14 -32.89
CA THR A 34 11.34 31.90 -31.76
C THR A 34 12.18 31.61 -30.51
N ARG A 35 11.62 31.84 -29.33
CA ARG A 35 12.34 31.55 -28.08
C ARG A 35 12.87 30.12 -28.02
N GLN A 36 12.12 29.16 -28.57
CA GLN A 36 12.55 27.76 -28.66
C GLN A 36 13.75 27.56 -29.61
N GLU A 37 13.73 28.20 -30.78
CA GLU A 37 14.85 28.15 -31.74
C GLU A 37 16.11 28.81 -31.14
N ALA A 38 15.96 29.93 -30.43
CA ALA A 38 17.07 30.59 -29.76
C ALA A 38 17.62 29.79 -28.56
N ASP A 39 16.76 29.17 -27.76
CA ASP A 39 17.18 28.26 -26.68
C ASP A 39 17.99 27.07 -27.24
N ALA A 40 17.54 26.48 -28.35
CA ALA A 40 18.20 25.36 -29.00
C ALA A 40 19.57 25.75 -29.58
N GLU A 41 19.71 26.93 -30.18
CA GLU A 41 20.98 27.42 -30.71
C GLU A 41 21.95 27.92 -29.63
N THR A 42 21.45 28.38 -28.47
CA THR A 42 22.32 29.09 -27.51
C THR A 42 22.66 28.23 -26.30
N CYS A 43 21.64 27.64 -25.66
CA CYS A 43 21.83 26.79 -24.49
C CYS A 43 22.37 25.42 -24.89
N ALA A 44 21.78 24.79 -25.91
CA ALA A 44 22.19 23.45 -26.33
C ALA A 44 23.62 23.45 -26.89
N ASP A 45 24.01 24.43 -27.70
CA ASP A 45 25.38 24.56 -28.23
C ASP A 45 26.47 24.59 -27.15
N CYS A 46 26.17 25.17 -25.98
CA CYS A 46 27.10 25.15 -24.85
C CYS A 46 26.98 23.86 -24.05
N HIS A 47 25.76 23.43 -23.74
CA HIS A 47 25.50 22.33 -22.82
C HIS A 47 25.65 20.93 -23.44
N GLN A 48 25.73 20.83 -24.77
CA GLN A 48 26.00 19.59 -25.52
C GLN A 48 27.46 19.47 -25.99
N ASP A 49 28.28 20.52 -25.78
CA ASP A 49 29.71 20.51 -26.08
C ASP A 49 30.54 20.24 -24.82
N GLN A 50 30.93 18.97 -24.67
CA GLN A 50 31.71 18.50 -23.53
C GLN A 50 33.08 19.20 -23.40
N GLU A 51 33.77 19.46 -24.52
CA GLU A 51 35.09 20.11 -24.49
C GLU A 51 34.95 21.56 -24.05
N ARG A 52 33.97 22.28 -24.61
CA ARG A 52 33.67 23.65 -24.22
C ARG A 52 33.28 23.75 -22.74
N LEU A 53 32.44 22.86 -22.22
CA LEU A 53 32.07 22.88 -20.80
C LEU A 53 33.25 22.58 -19.88
N GLN A 54 34.16 21.67 -20.27
CA GLN A 54 35.37 21.35 -19.51
C GLN A 54 36.26 22.56 -19.30
N GLU A 55 36.37 23.44 -20.31
CA GLU A 55 37.11 24.69 -20.22
C GLU A 55 36.41 25.72 -19.32
N LEU A 56 35.08 25.77 -19.36
CA LEU A 56 34.27 26.75 -18.63
C LEU A 56 34.06 26.39 -17.14
N SER A 57 34.02 25.11 -16.78
CA SER A 57 33.65 24.70 -15.42
C SER A 57 34.14 23.31 -15.02
N GLN A 58 34.72 23.20 -13.83
CA GLN A 58 35.04 21.89 -13.22
C GLN A 58 33.79 21.05 -12.86
N ARG A 59 32.60 21.65 -12.92
CA ARG A 59 31.31 20.97 -12.68
C ARG A 59 30.61 20.55 -13.98
N TRP A 60 31.28 20.65 -15.12
CA TRP A 60 30.73 20.31 -16.43
C TRP A 60 29.96 18.98 -16.51
N PRO A 61 30.32 17.88 -15.80
CA PRO A 61 29.57 16.62 -15.92
C PRO A 61 28.14 16.71 -15.38
N ARG A 62 27.82 17.74 -14.57
CA ARG A 62 26.49 17.93 -13.97
C ARG A 62 25.56 18.81 -14.79
N VAL A 63 26.10 19.46 -15.82
CA VAL A 63 25.36 20.41 -16.66
C VAL A 63 25.45 20.06 -18.13
N TYR A 64 26.20 19.01 -18.48
CA TYR A 64 26.17 18.42 -19.81
C TYR A 64 24.77 17.86 -20.09
N VAL A 65 24.40 17.89 -21.36
CA VAL A 65 23.18 17.29 -21.90
C VAL A 65 23.61 16.49 -23.11
N ASP A 66 23.29 15.20 -23.15
CA ASP A 66 23.54 14.43 -24.36
C ASP A 66 22.55 14.81 -25.46
N ALA A 67 23.07 15.33 -26.57
CA ALA A 67 22.27 15.84 -27.67
C ALA A 67 21.38 14.75 -28.30
N ALA A 68 21.91 13.54 -28.45
CA ALA A 68 21.20 12.45 -29.10
C ALA A 68 20.09 11.90 -28.19
N GLU A 69 20.39 11.70 -26.91
CA GLU A 69 19.42 11.23 -25.91
C GLU A 69 18.31 12.27 -25.67
N TYR A 70 18.66 13.56 -25.59
CA TYR A 70 17.66 14.63 -25.43
C TYR A 70 16.80 14.78 -26.69
N ALA A 71 17.39 14.76 -27.89
CA ALA A 71 16.63 14.84 -29.14
C ALA A 71 15.70 13.62 -29.35
N ALA A 72 16.03 12.46 -28.77
CA ALA A 72 15.17 11.29 -28.80
C ALA A 72 13.91 11.42 -27.92
N GLN A 73 13.83 12.42 -27.05
CA GLN A 73 12.68 12.64 -26.16
C GLN A 73 11.49 13.22 -26.95
N ALA A 74 10.40 12.47 -27.08
CA ALA A 74 9.28 12.83 -27.97
C ALA A 74 8.59 14.18 -27.64
N GLN A 75 8.56 14.58 -26.36
CA GLN A 75 7.82 15.76 -25.90
C GLN A 75 8.75 16.79 -25.24
N HIS A 76 9.63 16.36 -24.35
CA HIS A 76 10.53 17.26 -23.61
C HIS A 76 11.60 17.94 -24.50
N SER A 77 11.98 17.36 -25.64
CA SER A 77 12.89 17.99 -26.61
C SER A 77 12.29 19.21 -27.30
N THR A 78 10.96 19.34 -27.27
CA THR A 78 10.23 20.47 -27.87
C THR A 78 10.01 21.61 -26.89
N VAL A 79 10.45 21.47 -25.64
CA VAL A 79 10.33 22.49 -24.61
C VAL A 79 11.66 23.23 -24.50
N ALA A 80 11.61 24.56 -24.61
CA ALA A 80 12.78 25.42 -24.51
C ALA A 80 13.46 25.26 -23.13
N CYS A 81 14.79 25.14 -23.07
CA CYS A 81 15.57 24.94 -21.83
C CYS A 81 15.20 25.96 -20.73
N THR A 82 14.99 27.21 -21.13
CA THR A 82 14.62 28.34 -20.27
C THR A 82 13.22 28.24 -19.69
N THR A 83 12.38 27.33 -20.18
CA THR A 83 11.07 27.01 -19.57
C THR A 83 11.25 26.36 -18.22
N CYS A 84 12.20 25.42 -18.11
CA CYS A 84 12.46 24.68 -16.88
C CYS A 84 13.55 25.32 -16.04
N HIS A 85 14.55 25.95 -16.64
CA HIS A 85 15.73 26.48 -15.93
C HIS A 85 15.72 28.01 -15.79
N GLY A 86 14.98 28.74 -16.62
CA GLY A 86 15.15 30.19 -16.80
C GLY A 86 16.41 30.53 -17.61
N GLY A 87 16.93 31.75 -17.49
CA GLY A 87 18.11 32.22 -18.21
C GLY A 87 17.79 33.12 -19.41
N ASN A 88 18.84 33.57 -20.09
CA ASN A 88 18.76 34.42 -21.27
C ASN A 88 19.21 33.64 -22.53
N PRO A 89 18.27 33.22 -23.40
CA PRO A 89 18.60 32.44 -24.59
C PRO A 89 19.02 33.30 -25.79
N GLN A 90 19.26 34.59 -25.59
CA GLN A 90 19.66 35.52 -26.66
C GLN A 90 21.15 35.90 -26.57
N SER A 91 21.89 35.33 -25.62
CA SER A 91 23.30 35.63 -25.38
C SER A 91 24.14 34.38 -25.45
N ASP A 92 25.19 34.39 -26.25
CA ASP A 92 26.21 33.35 -26.35
C ASP A 92 27.35 33.51 -25.33
N ASP A 93 27.41 34.64 -24.63
CA ASP A 93 28.27 34.85 -23.47
C ASP A 93 27.78 34.01 -22.27
N PRO A 94 28.63 33.14 -21.68
CA PRO A 94 28.21 32.24 -20.61
C PRO A 94 27.69 32.93 -19.34
N GLU A 95 28.25 34.09 -18.96
CA GLU A 95 27.80 34.80 -17.77
C GLU A 95 26.43 35.43 -18.01
N GLU A 96 26.26 36.10 -19.15
CA GLU A 96 25.00 36.75 -19.52
C GLU A 96 23.88 35.75 -19.84
N ALA A 97 24.18 34.62 -20.50
CA ALA A 97 23.23 33.55 -20.76
C ALA A 97 22.66 32.95 -19.47
N CYS A 98 23.49 32.86 -18.43
CA CYS A 98 23.11 32.34 -17.11
C CYS A 98 22.37 33.35 -16.23
N ILE A 99 22.29 34.64 -16.61
CA ILE A 99 21.50 35.62 -15.86
C ILE A 99 20.03 35.24 -15.93
N GLY A 100 19.40 35.12 -14.76
CA GLY A 100 17.99 34.78 -14.65
C GLY A 100 17.70 33.29 -14.74
N ILE A 101 18.70 32.40 -14.64
CA ILE A 101 18.46 31.00 -14.28
C ILE A 101 17.73 31.00 -12.94
N ALA A 102 16.45 30.64 -12.98
CA ALA A 102 15.57 30.62 -11.83
C ALA A 102 15.69 29.31 -11.05
N TYR A 103 15.96 28.21 -11.76
CA TYR A 103 15.84 26.85 -11.22
C TYR A 103 17.04 26.00 -11.62
N LYS A 104 18.03 25.91 -10.72
CA LYS A 104 19.20 25.03 -10.91
C LYS A 104 18.79 23.56 -10.92
N ASN A 105 17.84 23.21 -10.06
CA ASN A 105 17.15 21.93 -10.07
C ASN A 105 15.66 22.18 -10.31
N PRO A 106 15.13 21.98 -11.52
CA PRO A 106 13.72 22.15 -11.81
C PRO A 106 12.80 21.16 -11.08
N SER A 107 13.30 20.00 -10.65
CA SER A 107 12.48 19.02 -9.93
C SER A 107 12.41 19.29 -8.44
N ALA A 108 13.18 20.24 -7.92
CA ALA A 108 13.22 20.51 -6.48
C ALA A 108 11.82 20.86 -5.95
N PRO A 109 11.41 20.32 -4.78
CA PRO A 109 10.03 20.46 -4.29
C PRO A 109 9.54 21.91 -4.17
N GLU A 110 10.45 22.85 -3.90
CA GLU A 110 10.11 24.27 -3.76
C GLU A 110 9.70 24.94 -5.08
N VAL A 111 10.09 24.35 -6.22
CA VAL A 111 9.91 24.94 -7.55
C VAL A 111 9.21 24.01 -8.54
N MET A 112 8.97 22.75 -8.17
CA MET A 112 8.41 21.73 -9.06
C MET A 112 7.03 22.12 -9.61
N ALA A 113 6.22 22.84 -8.80
CA ALA A 113 4.89 23.30 -9.21
C ALA A 113 4.97 24.38 -10.31
N GLN A 114 6.08 25.12 -10.38
CA GLN A 114 6.33 26.17 -11.38
C GLN A 114 7.05 25.64 -12.63
N THR A 115 7.61 24.43 -12.57
CA THR A 115 8.36 23.79 -13.66
C THR A 115 7.56 22.60 -14.21
N CYS A 116 7.71 21.41 -13.63
CA CYS A 116 7.01 20.18 -14.02
C CYS A 116 5.48 20.33 -13.90
N GLY A 117 5.02 20.99 -12.84
CA GLY A 117 3.61 21.25 -12.55
C GLY A 117 3.02 22.49 -13.24
N ALA A 118 3.80 23.20 -14.07
CA ALA A 118 3.35 24.39 -14.78
C ALA A 118 2.08 24.11 -15.61
N SER A 119 1.29 25.16 -15.88
CA SER A 119 0.04 25.02 -16.63
C SER A 119 0.27 24.38 -18.01
N ASN A 120 -0.48 23.31 -18.30
CA ASN A 120 -0.37 22.43 -19.48
C ASN A 120 0.79 21.41 -19.47
N CYS A 121 1.46 21.22 -18.33
CA CYS A 121 2.43 20.14 -18.11
C CYS A 121 1.82 19.07 -17.19
N HIS A 122 2.50 18.70 -16.10
CA HIS A 122 2.09 17.67 -15.15
C HIS A 122 1.40 18.25 -13.91
N THR A 123 0.47 19.20 -14.10
CA THR A 123 -0.16 19.95 -13.00
C THR A 123 -0.86 19.05 -11.98
N ASP A 124 -1.59 18.03 -12.44
CA ASP A 124 -2.33 17.11 -11.57
C ASP A 124 -1.37 16.24 -10.74
N ILE A 125 -0.47 15.52 -11.41
CA ILE A 125 0.53 14.65 -10.77
C ILE A 125 1.40 15.44 -9.80
N SER A 126 1.86 16.64 -10.18
CA SER A 126 2.67 17.49 -9.29
C SER A 126 1.92 17.93 -8.04
N ALA A 127 0.61 18.17 -8.14
CA ALA A 127 -0.21 18.55 -6.99
C ALA A 127 -0.42 17.37 -6.03
N ARG A 128 -0.67 16.17 -6.57
CA ARG A 128 -0.82 14.94 -5.77
C ARG A 128 0.50 14.52 -5.12
N PHE A 129 1.61 14.62 -5.86
CA PHE A 129 2.94 14.25 -5.38
C PHE A 129 3.35 15.05 -4.15
N ALA A 130 3.03 16.35 -4.11
CA ALA A 130 3.33 17.20 -2.96
C ALA A 130 2.70 16.72 -1.63
N THR A 131 1.69 15.84 -1.69
CA THR A 131 1.06 15.21 -0.52
C THR A 131 1.43 13.74 -0.32
N SER A 132 2.15 13.12 -1.25
CA SER A 132 2.52 11.71 -1.17
C SER A 132 3.59 11.46 -0.12
N LEU A 133 3.67 10.22 0.38
CA LEU A 133 4.70 9.83 1.35
C LEU A 133 6.13 9.92 0.77
N HIS A 134 6.28 9.76 -0.55
CA HIS A 134 7.56 9.96 -1.24
C HIS A 134 8.03 11.43 -1.18
N SER A 135 7.10 12.39 -1.22
CA SER A 135 7.43 13.81 -1.09
C SER A 135 7.46 14.30 0.36
N THR A 136 6.61 13.80 1.25
CA THR A 136 6.56 14.33 2.62
C THR A 136 7.51 13.60 3.57
N MET A 137 7.80 12.33 3.29
CA MET A 137 8.57 11.43 4.17
C MET A 137 7.99 11.34 5.59
N ASP A 138 6.70 11.66 5.75
CA ASP A 138 6.06 11.76 7.06
C ASP A 138 6.12 10.44 7.84
N GLY A 139 6.02 9.30 7.16
CA GLY A 139 6.11 7.99 7.81
C GLY A 139 7.42 7.78 8.59
N HIS A 140 8.54 8.27 8.06
CA HIS A 140 9.84 8.21 8.75
C HIS A 140 9.95 9.30 9.80
N LYS A 141 9.60 10.53 9.44
CA LYS A 141 9.73 11.69 10.32
C LYS A 141 8.89 11.52 11.59
N LEU A 142 7.60 11.19 11.45
CA LEU A 142 6.68 11.06 12.56
C LEU A 142 7.03 9.85 13.44
N ALA A 143 7.46 8.73 12.85
CA ALA A 143 7.93 7.58 13.62
C ALA A 143 9.15 7.91 14.49
N LEU A 144 10.10 8.69 13.96
CA LEU A 144 11.27 9.14 14.70
C LEU A 144 10.93 10.11 15.83
N GLN A 145 10.02 11.05 15.58
CA GLN A 145 9.54 12.00 16.59
C GLN A 145 8.79 11.30 17.72
N ASP A 146 8.04 10.25 17.43
CA ASP A 146 7.39 9.45 18.48
C ASP A 146 8.41 8.68 19.32
N LEU A 147 9.34 7.99 18.66
CA LEU A 147 10.31 7.14 19.33
C LEU A 147 11.29 7.95 20.20
N LEU A 148 11.77 9.09 19.69
CA LEU A 148 12.86 9.86 20.32
C LEU A 148 12.37 11.16 20.99
N GLY A 149 11.10 11.52 20.82
CA GLY A 149 10.56 12.84 21.13
C GLY A 149 10.77 13.85 20.00
N ASP A 150 9.90 14.87 19.92
CA ASP A 150 9.78 15.79 18.79
C ASP A 150 11.11 16.41 18.34
N ASP A 151 11.90 16.95 19.27
CA ASP A 151 13.14 17.67 18.95
C ASP A 151 14.26 16.73 18.49
N VAL A 152 14.46 15.60 19.20
CA VAL A 152 15.52 14.64 18.90
C VAL A 152 15.19 13.86 17.63
N GLY A 153 13.93 13.44 17.47
CA GLY A 153 13.44 12.76 16.28
C GLY A 153 13.56 13.61 15.03
N LEU A 154 13.20 14.90 15.09
CA LEU A 154 13.36 15.82 13.96
C LEU A 154 14.83 16.03 13.62
N ALA A 155 15.69 16.26 14.62
CA ALA A 155 17.12 16.44 14.38
C ALA A 155 17.74 15.20 13.72
N ARG A 156 17.36 14.00 14.17
CA ARG A 156 17.85 12.73 13.60
C ARG A 156 17.34 12.51 12.17
N TYR A 157 16.08 12.83 11.93
CA TYR A 157 15.48 12.80 10.60
C TYR A 157 16.26 13.70 9.63
N GLU A 158 16.52 14.95 10.01
CA GLU A 158 17.23 15.92 9.19
C GLU A 158 18.71 15.56 8.95
N GLU A 159 19.38 14.96 9.94
CA GLU A 159 20.79 14.58 9.83
C GLU A 159 21.01 13.40 8.87
N SER A 160 20.13 12.39 8.91
CA SER A 160 20.43 11.07 8.33
C SER A 160 19.35 10.54 7.39
N CYS A 161 18.07 10.76 7.69
CA CYS A 161 16.96 10.07 7.02
C CYS A 161 16.37 10.85 5.84
N ASN A 162 16.45 12.19 5.87
CA ASN A 162 15.96 13.05 4.79
C ASN A 162 16.83 13.00 3.51
N ASN A 163 17.91 12.21 3.52
CA ASN A 163 18.80 12.03 2.37
C ASN A 163 18.17 11.18 1.25
N CYS A 164 17.10 10.43 1.55
CA CYS A 164 16.35 9.63 0.56
C CYS A 164 15.15 10.38 -0.03
N HIS A 165 14.95 11.66 0.31
CA HIS A 165 13.85 12.47 -0.19
C HIS A 165 13.94 12.63 -1.73
N THR A 166 12.84 12.33 -2.41
CA THR A 166 12.81 12.16 -3.88
C THR A 166 12.05 13.29 -4.59
N THR A 167 12.38 13.49 -5.86
CA THR A 167 11.78 14.45 -6.79
C THR A 167 11.42 13.78 -8.11
N CYS A 168 10.71 14.47 -9.01
CA CYS A 168 10.41 13.92 -10.33
C CYS A 168 11.66 13.44 -11.09
N ALA A 169 12.79 14.15 -10.93
CA ALA A 169 14.02 13.78 -11.62
C ALA A 169 14.63 12.50 -11.04
N ASP A 170 14.42 12.21 -9.76
CA ASP A 170 15.07 11.07 -9.12
C ASP A 170 14.51 9.72 -9.60
N CYS A 171 13.28 9.71 -10.12
CA CYS A 171 12.69 8.50 -10.73
C CYS A 171 12.60 8.59 -12.25
N HIS A 172 12.36 9.79 -12.81
CA HIS A 172 12.10 9.94 -14.25
C HIS A 172 13.30 10.45 -15.04
N MET A 173 14.45 10.69 -14.42
CA MET A 173 15.67 11.10 -15.12
C MET A 173 16.87 10.24 -14.70
N GLU A 174 17.15 9.20 -15.49
CA GLU A 174 18.23 8.24 -15.22
C GLU A 174 19.41 8.37 -16.21
N GLU A 175 20.61 8.04 -15.72
CA GLU A 175 21.79 7.72 -16.52
C GLU A 175 21.97 6.20 -16.69
N PRO A 176 22.62 5.73 -17.77
CA PRO A 176 23.18 4.39 -17.80
C PRO A 176 24.45 4.32 -16.93
N GLY A 177 24.40 3.61 -15.81
CA GLY A 177 25.56 2.85 -15.32
C GLY A 177 26.42 3.43 -14.19
N ALA A 178 25.86 3.66 -13.00
CA ALA A 178 26.68 3.70 -11.78
C ALA A 178 26.07 2.81 -10.68
N HIS A 179 26.43 1.52 -10.69
CA HIS A 179 26.19 0.64 -9.56
C HIS A 179 26.76 1.29 -8.27
N GLY A 180 25.89 1.50 -7.27
CA GLY A 180 26.30 1.87 -5.91
C GLY A 180 26.28 3.35 -5.53
N LEU A 181 25.65 4.24 -6.31
CA LEU A 181 25.34 5.60 -5.85
C LEU A 181 23.84 5.75 -5.57
N LEU A 182 23.51 6.18 -4.35
CA LEU A 182 22.14 6.44 -3.86
C LEU A 182 21.44 7.63 -4.55
N TYR A 183 22.03 8.19 -5.61
CA TYR A 183 21.54 9.39 -6.28
C TYR A 183 21.60 9.21 -7.79
N PRO A 184 20.46 9.32 -8.50
CA PRO A 184 20.46 9.41 -9.95
C PRO A 184 21.24 10.65 -10.34
N ARG A 185 22.30 10.43 -11.13
CA ARG A 185 22.99 11.53 -11.78
C ARG A 185 22.14 11.94 -12.97
N VAL A 186 21.79 13.21 -13.04
CA VAL A 186 21.10 13.80 -14.18
C VAL A 186 22.15 14.48 -15.06
N ALA A 187 22.88 13.74 -15.89
CA ALA A 187 23.82 14.31 -16.87
C ALA A 187 23.31 14.29 -18.31
N SER A 188 22.08 13.82 -18.58
CA SER A 188 21.65 13.64 -19.99
C SER A 188 20.20 14.03 -20.32
N HIS A 189 19.45 14.66 -19.40
CA HIS A 189 18.02 15.01 -19.62
C HIS A 189 17.19 13.89 -20.29
N ARG A 190 17.48 12.64 -19.90
CA ARG A 190 16.83 11.45 -20.43
C ARG A 190 15.58 11.16 -19.61
N PHE A 191 14.44 11.66 -20.07
CA PHE A 191 13.17 11.47 -19.40
C PHE A 191 12.62 10.07 -19.67
N GLN A 192 12.18 9.39 -18.61
CA GLN A 192 11.55 8.08 -18.70
C GLN A 192 10.12 8.17 -18.19
N SER A 193 9.16 7.67 -18.97
CA SER A 193 7.76 7.63 -18.52
C SER A 193 7.52 6.60 -17.43
N LEU A 194 8.30 5.52 -17.43
CA LEU A 194 8.28 4.47 -16.42
C LEU A 194 9.72 4.27 -15.91
N PRO A 195 9.96 4.42 -14.59
CA PRO A 195 11.27 4.15 -14.01
C PRO A 195 11.61 2.66 -14.12
N SER A 196 12.90 2.34 -14.14
CA SER A 196 13.36 0.96 -13.97
C SER A 196 13.19 0.49 -12.52
N ALA A 197 13.15 -0.82 -12.29
CA ALA A 197 13.12 -1.36 -10.93
C ALA A 197 14.40 -1.01 -10.13
N ASP A 198 15.51 -0.76 -10.81
CA ASP A 198 16.78 -0.36 -10.18
C ASP A 198 16.65 1.02 -9.50
N ASN A 199 15.82 1.93 -10.01
CA ASN A 199 15.52 3.20 -9.35
C ASN A 199 14.79 3.01 -8.02
N CYS A 200 13.84 2.07 -7.99
CA CYS A 200 13.15 1.74 -6.75
C CYS A 200 14.17 1.13 -5.77
N TRP A 201 15.00 0.21 -6.24
CA TRP A 201 16.00 -0.50 -5.43
C TRP A 201 17.08 0.44 -4.86
N SER A 202 17.45 1.52 -5.56
CA SER A 202 18.49 2.45 -5.06
C SER A 202 18.14 3.08 -3.71
N CYS A 203 16.84 3.25 -3.42
CA CYS A 203 16.35 3.75 -2.13
C CYS A 203 15.71 2.63 -1.29
N HIS A 204 15.01 1.70 -1.92
CA HIS A 204 14.32 0.56 -1.28
C HIS A 204 15.20 -0.70 -1.26
N GLY A 205 16.50 -0.54 -0.96
CA GLY A 205 17.52 -1.59 -0.88
C GLY A 205 17.01 -2.93 -0.37
N GLY A 206 16.61 -2.95 0.90
CA GLY A 206 16.14 -4.18 1.55
C GLY A 206 14.79 -4.72 1.05
N THR A 207 13.99 -3.95 0.31
CA THR A 207 12.83 -4.48 -0.41
C THR A 207 13.29 -5.13 -1.72
N GLY A 208 14.17 -4.46 -2.46
CA GLY A 208 14.78 -4.99 -3.68
C GLY A 208 15.54 -6.29 -3.43
N ASP A 209 16.31 -6.39 -2.35
CA ASP A 209 17.02 -7.61 -1.96
C ASP A 209 16.04 -8.76 -1.66
N THR A 210 14.90 -8.49 -1.02
CA THR A 210 13.88 -9.53 -0.77
C THR A 210 13.09 -9.90 -2.02
N PHE A 211 12.90 -8.96 -2.96
CA PHE A 211 12.13 -9.20 -4.17
C PHE A 211 12.97 -9.88 -5.28
N PHE A 212 14.18 -9.39 -5.53
CA PHE A 212 15.10 -9.87 -6.57
C PHE A 212 16.13 -10.89 -6.08
N GLY A 213 16.19 -11.14 -4.78
CA GLY A 213 17.15 -12.06 -4.15
C GLY A 213 18.35 -11.31 -3.55
N GLU A 214 18.94 -11.89 -2.50
CA GLU A 214 20.06 -11.29 -1.80
C GLU A 214 21.34 -11.41 -2.63
N PRO A 215 21.99 -10.29 -2.97
CA PRO A 215 23.23 -10.33 -3.76
C PRO A 215 24.33 -11.16 -3.08
N GLY A 216 24.79 -12.20 -3.76
CA GLY A 216 25.82 -13.12 -3.29
C GLY A 216 25.35 -14.22 -2.32
N SER A 217 24.05 -14.36 -2.09
CA SER A 217 23.43 -15.46 -1.33
C SER A 217 22.18 -16.02 -2.04
N GLU A 218 22.12 -15.88 -3.37
CA GLU A 218 20.94 -16.21 -4.19
C GLU A 218 20.56 -17.70 -4.14
N ASP A 219 21.48 -18.58 -3.72
CA ASP A 219 21.24 -20.02 -3.55
C ASP A 219 20.42 -20.35 -2.29
N VAL A 220 20.38 -19.43 -1.32
CA VAL A 220 19.64 -19.58 -0.06
C VAL A 220 18.51 -18.56 0.04
N HIS A 221 18.75 -17.33 -0.44
CA HIS A 221 17.82 -16.21 -0.41
C HIS A 221 17.56 -15.74 -1.83
N GLY A 222 16.86 -16.59 -2.57
CA GLY A 222 16.52 -16.36 -3.97
C GLY A 222 15.50 -15.23 -4.16
N PRO A 223 15.28 -14.83 -5.42
CA PRO A 223 14.20 -13.92 -5.79
C PRO A 223 12.84 -14.45 -5.35
N SER A 224 11.89 -13.52 -5.17
CA SER A 224 10.48 -13.86 -5.07
C SER A 224 9.97 -14.51 -6.36
N MET A 225 8.91 -15.29 -6.25
CA MET A 225 8.25 -15.88 -7.42
C MET A 225 7.75 -14.83 -8.42
N MET A 226 7.33 -13.66 -7.94
CA MET A 226 6.89 -12.56 -8.78
C MET A 226 8.07 -12.04 -9.63
N ALA A 227 9.25 -11.88 -9.03
CA ALA A 227 10.46 -11.50 -9.75
C ALA A 227 10.92 -12.61 -10.71
N GLU A 228 10.83 -13.89 -10.33
CA GLU A 228 11.13 -15.01 -11.22
C GLU A 228 10.18 -15.09 -12.41
N ALA A 229 8.91 -14.72 -12.21
CA ALA A 229 7.94 -14.58 -13.27
C ALA A 229 8.28 -13.39 -14.20
N GLY A 230 9.12 -12.46 -13.75
CA GLY A 230 9.54 -11.29 -14.51
C GLY A 230 8.66 -10.06 -14.27
N MET A 231 7.96 -10.01 -13.13
CA MET A 231 7.31 -8.79 -12.67
C MET A 231 8.33 -7.79 -12.12
N VAL A 232 7.97 -6.51 -12.17
CA VAL A 232 8.71 -5.39 -11.57
C VAL A 232 7.83 -4.63 -10.58
N CYS A 233 8.41 -3.71 -9.83
CA CYS A 233 7.73 -3.00 -8.74
C CYS A 233 6.40 -2.35 -9.19
N THR A 234 6.39 -1.73 -10.38
CA THR A 234 5.23 -1.02 -10.95
C THR A 234 4.11 -1.93 -11.47
N ASP A 235 4.33 -3.24 -11.53
CA ASP A 235 3.26 -4.19 -11.87
C ASP A 235 2.27 -4.36 -10.71
N CYS A 236 2.70 -4.07 -9.47
CA CYS A 236 1.86 -4.03 -8.27
C CYS A 236 1.65 -2.60 -7.77
N HIS A 237 2.70 -1.78 -7.71
CA HIS A 237 2.66 -0.43 -7.14
C HIS A 237 2.23 0.61 -8.18
N GLY A 238 1.03 1.15 -8.00
CA GLY A 238 0.35 2.02 -8.98
C GLY A 238 0.60 3.52 -8.82
N GLU A 239 0.11 4.29 -9.79
CA GLU A 239 0.33 5.74 -9.90
C GLU A 239 -0.18 6.54 -8.70
N ALA A 240 -1.33 6.18 -8.14
CA ALA A 240 -1.91 6.84 -6.97
C ALA A 240 -1.14 6.56 -5.67
N GLU A 241 -0.42 5.45 -5.58
CA GLU A 241 0.44 5.14 -4.44
C GLU A 241 1.76 5.91 -4.54
N ILE A 242 2.40 5.86 -5.70
CA ILE A 242 3.71 6.49 -5.92
C ILE A 242 3.59 8.02 -5.93
N HIS A 243 2.68 8.56 -6.75
CA HIS A 243 2.45 10.00 -6.86
C HIS A 243 1.45 10.55 -5.85
N GLY A 244 0.82 9.71 -5.03
CA GLY A 244 -0.26 10.14 -4.14
C GLY A 244 -1.60 10.32 -4.86
N ASP A 245 -2.67 10.37 -4.07
CA ASP A 245 -4.05 10.58 -4.52
C ASP A 245 -4.55 12.01 -4.19
N GLY A 246 -3.68 12.86 -3.64
CA GLY A 246 -4.01 14.20 -3.13
C GLY A 246 -4.32 14.24 -1.63
N THR A 247 -4.35 13.08 -0.96
CA THR A 247 -4.46 12.97 0.49
C THR A 247 -3.06 12.86 1.10
N ARG A 248 -2.81 13.64 2.15
CA ARG A 248 -1.57 13.53 2.93
C ARG A 248 -1.74 12.50 4.03
N TYR A 249 -1.09 11.35 3.87
CA TYR A 249 -1.10 10.28 4.86
C TYR A 249 0.09 10.41 5.83
N PRO A 250 -0.10 10.10 7.13
CA PRO A 250 0.99 10.11 8.09
C PRO A 250 1.88 8.86 7.96
N PHE A 251 1.33 7.72 7.54
CA PHE A 251 2.03 6.42 7.44
C PHE A 251 1.55 5.62 6.23
N LEU A 252 2.39 4.71 5.75
CA LEU A 252 2.13 3.86 4.58
C LEU A 252 0.84 3.06 4.72
N VAL A 253 0.54 2.56 5.92
CA VAL A 253 -0.63 1.71 6.19
C VAL A 253 -1.97 2.40 5.93
N PHE A 254 -2.00 3.74 5.87
CA PHE A 254 -3.20 4.51 5.55
C PHE A 254 -3.27 4.92 4.07
N SER A 255 -2.15 4.80 3.35
CA SER A 255 -2.07 5.09 1.92
C SER A 255 -2.66 3.94 1.11
N PRO A 256 -3.20 4.19 -0.10
CA PRO A 256 -3.46 3.12 -1.07
C PRO A 256 -2.20 2.28 -1.29
N GLY A 257 -2.36 0.96 -1.40
CA GLY A 257 -1.29 0.01 -1.67
C GLY A 257 -1.84 -1.27 -2.31
N PRO A 258 -0.96 -2.14 -2.83
CA PRO A 258 -1.38 -3.39 -3.44
C PRO A 258 -1.83 -4.41 -2.39
N HIS A 259 -2.84 -5.20 -2.73
CA HIS A 259 -3.27 -6.34 -1.93
C HIS A 259 -3.16 -7.63 -2.75
N CYS A 260 -2.82 -8.76 -2.12
CA CYS A 260 -2.74 -10.06 -2.79
C CYS A 260 -4.07 -10.39 -3.49
N GLU A 261 -5.16 -10.07 -2.81
CA GLU A 261 -6.54 -10.31 -3.22
C GLU A 261 -6.90 -9.61 -4.53
N ASP A 262 -6.28 -8.46 -4.84
CA ASP A 262 -6.51 -7.70 -6.08
C ASP A 262 -6.22 -8.55 -7.33
N CYS A 263 -5.28 -9.49 -7.22
CA CYS A 263 -4.90 -10.42 -8.30
C CYS A 263 -5.42 -11.84 -8.06
N HIS A 264 -5.38 -12.31 -6.81
CA HIS A 264 -5.61 -13.71 -6.47
C HIS A 264 -7.09 -14.06 -6.22
N THR A 265 -7.98 -13.08 -6.09
CA THR A 265 -9.44 -13.34 -5.92
C THR A 265 -10.29 -12.88 -7.10
N ASP A 266 -9.69 -12.16 -8.06
CA ASP A 266 -10.32 -11.78 -9.32
C ASP A 266 -9.84 -12.67 -10.47
N SER A 267 -10.68 -13.66 -10.82
CA SER A 267 -10.43 -14.60 -11.92
C SER A 267 -10.23 -13.96 -13.30
N GLY A 268 -10.53 -12.66 -13.46
CA GLY A 268 -10.31 -11.89 -14.67
C GLY A 268 -9.06 -11.00 -14.64
N HIS A 269 -8.35 -10.91 -13.51
CA HIS A 269 -7.20 -10.03 -13.36
C HIS A 269 -6.04 -10.51 -14.23
N LEU A 270 -5.57 -9.63 -15.11
CA LEU A 270 -4.43 -9.89 -15.99
C LEU A 270 -3.20 -9.18 -15.43
N VAL A 271 -2.15 -9.96 -15.17
CA VAL A 271 -0.82 -9.47 -14.84
C VAL A 271 0.09 -9.56 -16.06
N THR A 272 1.01 -8.60 -16.17
CA THR A 272 2.07 -8.64 -17.18
C THR A 272 3.24 -9.43 -16.59
N VAL A 273 3.67 -10.47 -17.29
CA VAL A 273 4.71 -11.39 -16.84
C VAL A 273 5.76 -11.46 -17.95
N GLY A 274 6.82 -10.69 -17.79
CA GLY A 274 7.76 -10.39 -18.88
C GLY A 274 7.06 -9.66 -20.04
N ASN A 275 6.87 -10.34 -21.17
CA ASN A 275 6.19 -9.77 -22.35
C ASN A 275 4.78 -10.35 -22.59
N ASP A 276 4.31 -11.24 -21.71
CA ASP A 276 3.03 -11.92 -21.87
C ASP A 276 2.00 -11.42 -20.86
N LEU A 277 0.74 -11.33 -21.27
CA LEU A 277 -0.39 -11.17 -20.35
C LEU A 277 -0.84 -12.53 -19.84
N ARG A 278 -0.95 -12.69 -18.52
CA ARG A 278 -1.35 -13.93 -17.86
C ARG A 278 -2.41 -13.64 -16.80
N ILE A 279 -3.28 -14.61 -16.55
CA ILE A 279 -4.16 -14.58 -15.39
C ILE A 279 -3.32 -15.02 -14.19
N ALA A 280 -3.37 -14.27 -13.09
CA ALA A 280 -2.68 -14.65 -11.87
C ALA A 280 -3.23 -16.00 -11.33
N PRO A 281 -2.41 -16.83 -10.67
CA PRO A 281 -2.92 -17.98 -9.93
C PRO A 281 -4.04 -17.52 -8.98
N GLN A 282 -5.13 -18.28 -8.86
CA GLN A 282 -6.26 -17.85 -8.03
C GLN A 282 -6.25 -18.56 -6.69
N TYR A 283 -6.65 -17.82 -5.66
CA TYR A 283 -6.92 -18.32 -4.33
C TYR A 283 -7.94 -19.46 -4.41
N ALA A 284 -7.57 -20.62 -3.86
CA ALA A 284 -8.43 -21.79 -3.80
C ALA A 284 -8.93 -21.97 -2.37
N ASP A 285 -10.21 -21.71 -2.16
CA ASP A 285 -10.94 -21.96 -0.91
C ASP A 285 -10.98 -23.45 -0.54
N THR A 286 -10.84 -24.34 -1.54
CA THR A 286 -10.73 -25.79 -1.33
C THR A 286 -9.34 -26.27 -0.87
N ASN A 287 -8.34 -25.38 -0.78
CA ASN A 287 -7.05 -25.75 -0.20
C ASN A 287 -7.23 -25.91 1.32
N PRO A 288 -6.84 -27.04 1.93
CA PRO A 288 -7.03 -27.27 3.37
C PRO A 288 -6.45 -26.17 4.24
N ALA A 289 -5.25 -25.66 3.94
CA ALA A 289 -4.62 -24.58 4.70
C ALA A 289 -5.40 -23.27 4.61
N HIS A 290 -5.90 -22.92 3.42
CA HIS A 290 -6.78 -21.76 3.22
C HIS A 290 -8.12 -21.91 3.95
N GLU A 291 -8.73 -23.10 3.94
CA GLU A 291 -9.98 -23.35 4.67
C GLU A 291 -9.81 -23.30 6.20
N ILE A 292 -8.68 -23.80 6.70
CA ILE A 292 -8.38 -23.83 8.14
C ILE A 292 -8.15 -22.41 8.68
N HIS A 293 -7.26 -21.67 8.03
CA HIS A 293 -6.83 -20.34 8.48
C HIS A 293 -7.80 -19.24 8.06
N ASP A 294 -8.54 -19.44 6.96
CA ASP A 294 -9.37 -18.42 6.33
C ASP A 294 -8.56 -17.15 6.00
N LEU A 295 -9.23 -16.14 5.45
CA LEU A 295 -8.65 -14.79 5.31
C LEU A 295 -8.63 -14.02 6.64
N GLU A 296 -8.95 -14.65 7.77
CA GLU A 296 -9.12 -13.96 9.06
C GLU A 296 -8.02 -14.30 10.08
N ALA A 297 -7.42 -15.51 10.05
CA ALA A 297 -6.49 -15.92 11.10
C ALA A 297 -5.01 -15.63 10.76
N VAL A 298 -4.60 -15.81 9.50
CA VAL A 298 -3.21 -15.64 9.04
C VAL A 298 -3.25 -14.87 7.73
N SER A 299 -2.38 -13.87 7.59
CA SER A 299 -2.29 -13.12 6.34
C SER A 299 -1.62 -13.94 5.23
N CYS A 300 -1.84 -13.57 3.97
CA CYS A 300 -1.16 -14.22 2.84
C CYS A 300 0.37 -14.18 3.04
N GLU A 301 0.92 -13.06 3.47
CA GLU A 301 2.35 -12.87 3.73
C GLU A 301 2.83 -13.69 4.93
N GLY A 302 1.96 -13.95 5.92
CA GLY A 302 2.25 -14.83 7.04
C GLY A 302 2.53 -16.28 6.64
N CYS A 303 2.02 -16.71 5.49
CA CYS A 303 2.23 -18.05 4.95
C CYS A 303 3.19 -18.08 3.75
N HIS A 304 3.12 -17.08 2.87
CA HIS A 304 3.81 -17.06 1.58
C HIS A 304 5.13 -16.30 1.56
N THR A 305 5.66 -15.83 2.70
CA THR A 305 6.99 -15.18 2.74
C THR A 305 8.09 -16.22 2.97
N GLU A 306 8.77 -16.67 1.93
CA GLU A 306 9.70 -17.82 1.98
C GLU A 306 10.87 -17.64 2.94
N TRP A 307 11.48 -16.45 2.91
CA TRP A 307 12.62 -16.11 3.76
C TRP A 307 12.49 -14.68 4.24
N TYR A 308 13.15 -14.37 5.35
CA TYR A 308 12.95 -13.10 6.04
C TYR A 308 14.29 -12.54 6.49
N ALA A 309 14.42 -11.23 6.66
CA ALA A 309 15.65 -10.61 7.17
C ALA A 309 15.36 -9.73 8.39
N ASN A 310 15.90 -10.14 9.54
CA ASN A 310 15.91 -9.38 10.79
C ASN A 310 17.18 -8.53 10.89
N CYS A 311 17.03 -7.35 11.47
CA CYS A 311 18.10 -6.35 11.47
C CYS A 311 19.03 -6.47 12.71
N TRP A 312 18.77 -7.38 13.66
CA TRP A 312 19.56 -7.54 14.90
C TRP A 312 21.03 -7.95 14.71
N ASN A 313 21.34 -8.74 13.68
CA ASN A 313 22.66 -9.36 13.59
C ASN A 313 23.68 -8.41 13.01
N CYS A 314 23.26 -7.60 12.06
CA CYS A 314 24.11 -6.66 11.35
C CYS A 314 24.18 -5.31 12.07
N HIS A 315 23.07 -4.82 12.63
CA HIS A 315 23.02 -3.50 13.25
C HIS A 315 23.24 -3.52 14.78
N GLU A 316 22.98 -4.63 15.46
CA GLU A 316 23.18 -4.75 16.93
C GLU A 316 24.28 -5.75 17.30
N GLY A 317 24.82 -6.49 16.32
CA GLY A 317 25.91 -7.44 16.55
C GLY A 317 25.52 -8.67 17.38
N ARG A 318 24.23 -9.05 17.40
CA ARG A 318 23.72 -10.22 18.14
C ARG A 318 24.13 -11.55 17.50
N THR A 319 25.40 -11.92 17.61
CA THR A 319 25.98 -13.15 16.99
C THR A 319 25.33 -14.48 17.41
N GLY A 320 24.48 -14.48 18.45
CA GLY A 320 23.71 -15.64 18.91
C GLY A 320 22.28 -15.76 18.34
N LYS A 321 21.84 -14.80 17.51
CA LYS A 321 20.55 -14.84 16.79
C LYS A 321 20.77 -15.20 15.32
N VAL A 322 19.75 -15.71 14.63
CA VAL A 322 19.85 -16.00 13.19
C VAL A 322 19.25 -14.83 12.43
N THR A 323 19.95 -14.32 11.42
CA THR A 323 19.52 -13.11 10.68
C THR A 323 18.18 -13.37 9.99
N TYR A 324 17.96 -14.60 9.55
CA TYR A 324 16.85 -14.98 8.70
C TYR A 324 15.73 -15.75 9.41
N ASP A 325 15.60 -15.57 10.73
CA ASP A 325 14.48 -16.15 11.49
C ASP A 325 13.14 -15.57 11.00
N PHE A 326 12.17 -16.44 10.71
CA PHE A 326 10.80 -16.03 10.47
C PHE A 326 10.08 -15.82 11.81
N GLN A 327 9.46 -14.65 11.99
CA GLN A 327 8.78 -14.29 13.23
C GLN A 327 7.39 -13.77 12.92
N LEU A 328 6.43 -14.12 13.78
CA LEU A 328 5.03 -13.81 13.62
C LEU A 328 4.48 -13.04 14.82
N ALA A 329 3.61 -12.06 14.52
CA ALA A 329 2.89 -11.27 15.51
C ALA A 329 1.46 -10.97 15.01
N VAL A 330 0.62 -10.45 15.89
CA VAL A 330 -0.77 -10.07 15.57
C VAL A 330 -0.77 -8.65 15.03
N ASN A 331 -1.27 -8.50 13.81
CA ASN A 331 -1.48 -7.20 13.19
C ASN A 331 -2.68 -6.50 13.88
N PRO A 332 -2.51 -5.29 14.42
CA PRO A 332 -3.56 -4.63 15.20
C PRO A 332 -4.66 -3.99 14.33
N LEU A 333 -4.51 -4.01 13.01
CA LEU A 333 -5.54 -3.55 12.07
C LEU A 333 -6.45 -4.65 11.59
N THR A 334 -5.89 -5.85 11.38
CA THR A 334 -6.62 -6.97 10.79
C THR A 334 -6.86 -8.11 11.77
N ASP A 335 -6.24 -8.08 12.96
CA ASP A 335 -6.18 -9.16 13.95
C ASP A 335 -5.59 -10.49 13.42
N GLN A 336 -5.09 -10.50 12.18
CA GLN A 336 -4.40 -11.63 11.55
C GLN A 336 -3.00 -11.80 12.14
N ILE A 337 -2.51 -13.04 12.10
CA ILE A 337 -1.09 -13.36 12.29
C ILE A 337 -0.32 -12.92 11.03
N TYR A 338 0.72 -12.12 11.22
CA TYR A 338 1.45 -11.41 10.18
C TYR A 338 2.97 -11.49 10.44
N PRO A 339 3.83 -11.43 9.40
CA PRO A 339 5.28 -11.37 9.60
C PRO A 339 5.74 -10.15 10.40
N ALA A 340 6.68 -10.38 11.30
CA ALA A 340 7.30 -9.37 12.14
C ALA A 340 8.82 -9.35 11.95
N ALA A 341 9.40 -8.16 11.84
CA ALA A 341 10.84 -7.94 11.80
C ALA A 341 11.34 -7.28 13.07
N HIS A 342 12.47 -7.77 13.58
CA HIS A 342 13.21 -7.02 14.58
C HIS A 342 13.96 -5.86 13.93
N SER A 343 13.75 -4.66 14.47
CA SER A 343 14.36 -3.41 14.02
C SER A 343 15.25 -2.81 15.10
N PRO A 344 16.53 -2.51 14.80
CA PRO A 344 17.46 -1.91 15.74
C PRO A 344 16.97 -0.50 16.11
N ALA A 345 16.64 -0.33 17.38
CA ALA A 345 16.20 0.94 17.95
C ALA A 345 16.75 1.16 19.37
N GLY A 346 17.81 0.43 19.75
CA GLY A 346 18.38 0.43 21.10
C GLY A 346 19.86 0.80 21.21
N GLY A 347 20.51 1.26 20.14
CA GLY A 347 21.93 1.66 20.17
C GLY A 347 22.19 3.02 20.85
N GLU A 348 23.44 3.28 21.25
CA GLU A 348 23.86 4.60 21.79
C GLU A 348 23.53 5.76 20.82
N ASP A 349 23.61 5.48 19.51
CA ASP A 349 23.27 6.41 18.42
C ASP A 349 21.77 6.78 18.34
N TRP A 350 20.92 6.05 19.06
CA TRP A 350 19.46 6.26 19.15
C TRP A 350 19.02 6.74 20.53
N GLY A 351 19.96 7.18 21.38
CA GLY A 351 19.64 7.81 22.67
C GLY A 351 19.24 6.85 23.79
N ASN A 352 19.53 5.54 23.66
CA ASN A 352 19.21 4.49 24.65
C ASN A 352 17.72 4.45 25.05
N VAL A 353 16.80 4.63 24.09
CA VAL A 353 15.35 4.57 24.35
C VAL A 353 14.90 3.16 24.73
N ILE A 354 15.56 2.14 24.19
CA ILE A 354 15.33 0.73 24.49
C ILE A 354 16.57 0.17 25.19
N PRO A 355 16.44 -0.59 26.30
CA PRO A 355 17.57 -1.25 26.95
C PRO A 355 18.44 -2.03 25.95
N ALA A 356 19.76 -1.88 26.04
CA ALA A 356 20.71 -2.55 25.14
C ALA A 356 20.58 -4.09 25.14
N GLU A 357 20.09 -4.64 26.25
CA GLU A 357 19.76 -6.07 26.43
C GLU A 357 18.62 -6.53 25.52
N ILE A 358 17.69 -5.62 25.19
CA ILE A 358 16.54 -5.82 24.30
C ILE A 358 16.89 -5.48 22.85
N GLY A 359 17.79 -4.50 22.63
CA GLY A 359 18.48 -4.26 21.35
C GLY A 359 17.68 -3.48 20.30
N GLY A 360 16.35 -3.53 20.37
CA GLY A 360 15.49 -2.83 19.43
C GLY A 360 14.01 -3.08 19.67
N GLY A 361 13.20 -2.83 18.64
CA GLY A 361 11.75 -3.02 18.65
C GLY A 361 11.29 -3.96 17.54
N TRP A 362 10.03 -4.36 17.55
CA TRP A 362 9.41 -5.18 16.50
C TRP A 362 8.55 -4.34 15.57
N ALA A 363 8.59 -4.60 14.28
CA ALA A 363 7.69 -4.00 13.31
C ALA A 363 6.93 -5.10 12.58
N ILE A 364 5.61 -4.97 12.44
CA ILE A 364 4.87 -5.76 11.46
C ILE A 364 5.37 -5.33 10.07
N LYS A 365 5.80 -6.27 9.25
CA LYS A 365 6.39 -5.93 7.94
C LYS A 365 6.21 -7.06 6.94
N ALA A 366 5.56 -6.75 5.82
CA ALA A 366 5.59 -7.61 4.65
C ALA A 366 6.95 -7.47 3.94
N ARG A 367 7.74 -8.54 3.93
CA ARG A 367 8.92 -8.63 3.05
C ARG A 367 8.47 -9.16 1.70
N HIS A 368 9.16 -8.74 0.64
CA HIS A 368 8.76 -9.04 -0.73
C HIS A 368 9.36 -10.36 -1.26
N SER A 369 9.89 -11.19 -0.37
CA SER A 369 10.39 -12.55 -0.62
C SER A 369 9.25 -13.55 -0.67
N TRP A 370 8.22 -13.23 -1.46
CA TRP A 370 7.03 -14.06 -1.59
C TRP A 370 7.25 -15.25 -2.52
N GLY A 371 6.71 -16.41 -2.16
CA GLY A 371 6.81 -17.60 -2.97
C GLY A 371 5.96 -18.77 -2.47
N GLU A 372 6.53 -19.98 -2.49
CA GLU A 372 5.82 -21.18 -2.05
C GLU A 372 5.37 -21.01 -0.59
N PRO A 373 4.15 -21.47 -0.24
CA PRO A 373 3.69 -21.41 1.13
C PRO A 373 4.58 -22.23 2.04
N HIS A 374 4.75 -21.77 3.28
CA HIS A 374 5.40 -22.55 4.31
C HIS A 374 4.65 -23.87 4.59
N GLU A 375 5.43 -24.93 4.81
CA GLU A 375 4.92 -26.17 5.40
C GLU A 375 4.25 -25.91 6.76
N CYS A 376 3.20 -26.66 7.08
CA CYS A 376 2.46 -26.52 8.35
C CYS A 376 3.39 -26.58 9.57
N THR A 377 4.41 -27.44 9.52
CA THR A 377 5.37 -27.65 10.61
C THR A 377 6.26 -26.42 10.87
N THR A 378 6.41 -25.51 9.91
CA THR A 378 7.15 -24.25 10.09
C THR A 378 6.59 -23.43 11.26
N CYS A 379 5.26 -23.45 11.44
CA CYS A 379 4.60 -22.73 12.54
C CYS A 379 4.07 -23.66 13.63
N HIS A 380 3.52 -24.81 13.24
CA HIS A 380 2.88 -25.73 14.17
C HIS A 380 3.84 -26.70 14.85
N ALA A 381 5.09 -26.86 14.39
CA ALA A 381 6.09 -27.69 15.09
C ALA A 381 7.24 -26.86 15.67
N ASN A 382 7.25 -25.55 15.43
CA ASN A 382 8.32 -24.66 15.84
C ASN A 382 7.74 -23.47 16.64
N PRO A 383 7.68 -23.58 17.98
CA PRO A 383 7.14 -22.50 18.80
C PRO A 383 7.99 -21.22 18.73
N ALA A 384 9.24 -21.30 18.24
CA ALA A 384 10.13 -20.15 18.12
C ALA A 384 9.72 -19.16 17.01
N VAL A 385 8.80 -19.54 16.11
CA VAL A 385 8.22 -18.60 15.14
C VAL A 385 7.39 -17.51 15.83
N PHE A 386 6.82 -17.82 17.00
CA PHE A 386 6.10 -16.86 17.82
C PHE A 386 7.10 -16.20 18.76
N ILE A 387 7.20 -14.87 18.78
CA ILE A 387 8.22 -14.16 19.55
C ILE A 387 8.14 -14.54 21.04
N GLN A 388 9.27 -15.00 21.61
CA GLN A 388 9.36 -15.56 22.97
C GLN A 388 10.40 -14.88 23.87
N GLY A 389 10.33 -15.20 25.17
CA GLY A 389 11.37 -14.86 26.14
C GLY A 389 11.59 -13.34 26.27
N VAL A 390 12.86 -12.95 26.43
CA VAL A 390 13.28 -11.55 26.59
C VAL A 390 12.95 -10.70 25.37
N ASP A 391 12.82 -11.28 24.17
CA ASP A 391 12.53 -10.51 22.96
C ASP A 391 11.10 -9.95 22.96
N ARG A 392 10.20 -10.47 23.81
CA ARG A 392 8.86 -9.90 24.03
C ARG A 392 8.87 -8.62 24.87
N GLU A 393 9.99 -8.32 25.54
CA GLU A 393 10.14 -7.07 26.28
C GLU A 393 10.38 -5.88 25.33
N ALA A 394 10.74 -6.15 24.07
CA ALA A 394 10.83 -5.14 23.03
C ALA A 394 9.45 -4.51 22.76
N PRO A 395 9.36 -3.19 22.54
CA PRO A 395 8.13 -2.59 22.07
C PRO A 395 7.90 -2.92 20.60
N PHE A 396 6.65 -2.85 20.14
CA PHE A 396 6.41 -2.70 18.71
C PHE A 396 6.68 -1.25 18.30
N VAL A 397 7.31 -1.06 17.15
CA VAL A 397 7.63 0.25 16.57
C VAL A 397 6.72 0.51 15.37
N GLY A 398 6.28 1.75 15.23
CA GLY A 398 5.38 2.20 14.16
C GLY A 398 3.92 2.28 14.59
N TYR A 399 3.18 3.18 13.95
CA TYR A 399 1.77 3.43 14.23
C TYR A 399 0.88 2.64 13.28
N TRP A 400 -0.12 1.96 13.85
CA TRP A 400 -1.02 1.11 13.08
C TRP A 400 -2.47 1.59 13.13
N THR A 401 -2.85 2.45 14.08
CA THR A 401 -4.22 2.95 14.18
C THR A 401 -4.25 4.41 14.64
N GLU A 402 -5.34 5.13 14.38
CA GLU A 402 -5.55 6.51 14.86
C GLU A 402 -5.52 6.61 16.40
N THR A 403 -5.80 5.51 17.11
CA THR A 403 -5.77 5.41 18.57
C THR A 403 -4.42 4.95 19.13
N ARG A 404 -3.40 4.75 18.28
CA ARG A 404 -2.09 4.19 18.67
C ARG A 404 -2.19 2.79 19.29
N GLY A 405 -3.09 1.95 18.76
CA GLY A 405 -3.07 0.52 19.00
C GLY A 405 -1.79 -0.10 18.43
N ASP A 406 -0.96 -0.64 19.31
CA ASP A 406 0.26 -1.34 18.95
C ASP A 406 -0.06 -2.76 18.48
N ALA A 407 0.79 -3.29 17.60
CA ALA A 407 0.79 -4.70 17.29
C ALA A 407 0.97 -5.53 18.57
N GLN A 408 0.43 -6.74 18.56
CA GLN A 408 0.45 -7.59 19.73
C GLN A 408 1.24 -8.85 19.45
N TYR A 409 1.90 -9.36 20.49
CA TYR A 409 2.46 -10.69 20.41
C TYR A 409 1.35 -11.73 20.39
N VAL A 410 1.54 -12.81 19.61
CA VAL A 410 0.76 -14.03 19.81
C VAL A 410 0.93 -14.46 21.28
N SER A 411 -0.18 -14.70 21.97
CA SER A 411 -0.12 -15.04 23.40
C SER A 411 0.58 -16.39 23.59
N GLN A 412 1.30 -16.57 24.70
CA GLN A 412 1.98 -17.84 24.97
C GLN A 412 0.99 -19.00 25.07
N GLU A 413 -0.20 -18.75 25.61
CA GLU A 413 -1.30 -19.71 25.63
C GLU A 413 -1.68 -20.10 24.19
N ARG A 414 -1.97 -19.12 23.31
CA ARG A 414 -2.33 -19.41 21.91
C ARG A 414 -1.19 -20.13 21.18
N ALA A 415 0.05 -19.70 21.34
CA ALA A 415 1.21 -20.36 20.73
C ALA A 415 1.36 -21.82 21.20
N ALA A 416 1.16 -22.09 22.50
CA ALA A 416 1.18 -23.44 23.04
C ALA A 416 0.04 -24.32 22.51
N LEU A 417 -1.14 -23.74 22.26
CA LEU A 417 -2.27 -24.47 21.65
C LEU A 417 -2.05 -24.76 20.17
N LEU A 418 -1.33 -23.89 19.46
CA LEU A 418 -1.03 -24.06 18.03
C LEU A 418 0.15 -25.00 17.77
N THR A 419 1.04 -25.18 18.75
CA THR A 419 2.25 -26.00 18.58
C THR A 419 1.97 -27.46 18.93
N ILE A 420 2.15 -28.34 17.95
CA ILE A 420 2.08 -29.78 18.09
C ILE A 420 3.45 -30.40 18.41
N ASP A 421 3.44 -31.49 19.16
CA ASP A 421 4.60 -32.35 19.36
C ASP A 421 4.68 -33.37 18.21
N VAL A 422 5.53 -33.08 17.23
CA VAL A 422 5.72 -33.93 16.04
C VAL A 422 6.36 -35.28 16.39
N GLU A 423 7.16 -35.37 17.45
CA GLU A 423 7.76 -36.64 17.89
C GLU A 423 6.67 -37.54 18.51
N ALA A 424 5.79 -36.96 19.33
CA ALA A 424 4.64 -37.67 19.88
C ALA A 424 3.66 -38.12 18.77
N LEU A 425 3.42 -37.26 17.76
CA LEU A 425 2.59 -37.61 16.61
C LEU A 425 3.21 -38.77 15.81
N ALA A 426 4.50 -38.69 15.51
CA ALA A 426 5.24 -39.71 14.77
C ALA A 426 5.42 -41.03 15.55
N ALA A 427 5.40 -40.99 16.88
CA ALA A 427 5.40 -42.18 17.72
C ALA A 427 4.00 -42.79 17.92
N GLY A 428 2.95 -42.04 17.56
CA GLY A 428 1.55 -42.40 17.74
C GLY A 428 0.96 -43.21 16.59
N VAL A 429 -0.34 -43.50 16.71
CA VAL A 429 -1.11 -44.22 15.69
C VAL A 429 -1.36 -43.39 14.41
N HIS A 430 -0.98 -42.11 14.41
CA HIS A 430 -1.13 -41.18 13.29
C HIS A 430 0.21 -40.91 12.58
N ALA A 431 1.25 -41.70 12.82
CA ALA A 431 2.59 -41.49 12.26
C ALA A 431 2.64 -41.41 10.72
N GLU A 432 1.68 -42.06 10.04
CA GLU A 432 1.59 -42.07 8.57
C GLU A 432 0.57 -41.04 8.01
N GLN A 433 -0.11 -40.28 8.88
CA GLN A 433 -1.07 -39.26 8.46
C GLN A 433 -0.35 -37.95 8.13
N ASN A 434 -0.71 -37.32 7.02
CA ASN A 434 -0.26 -35.96 6.72
C ASN A 434 -1.24 -34.93 7.32
N CYS A 435 -0.79 -33.68 7.44
CA CYS A 435 -1.59 -32.63 8.09
C CYS A 435 -2.87 -32.33 7.30
N ASP A 436 -2.77 -32.27 5.97
CA ASP A 436 -3.89 -31.96 5.08
C ASP A 436 -5.00 -33.00 5.17
N ASP A 437 -4.67 -34.29 5.08
CA ASP A 437 -5.62 -35.39 5.18
C ASP A 437 -6.30 -35.38 6.56
N CYS A 438 -5.57 -35.07 7.63
CA CYS A 438 -6.12 -34.97 8.98
C CYS A 438 -7.08 -33.78 9.14
N HIS A 439 -6.73 -32.62 8.60
CA HIS A 439 -7.56 -31.42 8.72
C HIS A 439 -8.68 -31.32 7.68
N ALA A 440 -8.55 -32.00 6.53
CA ALA A 440 -9.52 -32.06 5.46
C ALA A 440 -10.63 -33.11 5.68
N VAL A 441 -10.56 -33.90 6.77
CA VAL A 441 -11.64 -34.83 7.12
C VAL A 441 -12.92 -34.05 7.45
N GLN A 442 -13.81 -33.93 6.46
CA GLN A 442 -15.13 -33.32 6.63
C GLN A 442 -16.24 -34.33 6.92
N ASP A 443 -16.05 -35.59 6.53
CA ASP A 443 -17.04 -36.65 6.74
C ASP A 443 -16.59 -37.68 7.79
N SER A 444 -17.55 -38.38 8.40
CA SER A 444 -17.28 -39.30 9.49
C SER A 444 -16.43 -40.50 9.09
N THR A 445 -16.31 -40.81 7.80
CA THR A 445 -15.86 -42.14 7.35
C THR A 445 -14.37 -42.35 7.56
N GLN A 446 -13.55 -41.31 7.39
CA GLN A 446 -12.10 -41.41 7.56
C GLN A 446 -11.72 -41.54 9.05
N CYS A 447 -12.38 -40.78 9.93
CA CYS A 447 -12.20 -40.91 11.39
C CYS A 447 -12.83 -42.22 11.93
N ASP A 448 -14.02 -42.60 11.44
CA ASP A 448 -14.69 -43.84 11.85
C ASP A 448 -13.87 -45.08 11.45
N ASP A 449 -13.32 -45.13 10.23
CA ASP A 449 -12.52 -46.26 9.75
C ASP A 449 -11.21 -46.41 10.56
N CYS A 450 -10.59 -45.29 10.97
CA CYS A 450 -9.36 -45.32 11.76
C CYS A 450 -9.58 -45.57 13.27
N HIS A 451 -10.64 -45.03 13.87
CA HIS A 451 -10.85 -45.09 15.33
C HIS A 451 -11.77 -46.23 15.82
N THR A 452 -12.51 -46.91 14.92
CA THR A 452 -13.35 -48.08 15.29
C THR A 452 -12.59 -49.28 15.83
N THR A 453 -11.26 -49.34 15.65
CA THR A 453 -10.41 -50.45 16.11
C THR A 453 -9.58 -50.14 17.36
N VAL A 454 -9.50 -48.87 17.77
CA VAL A 454 -8.53 -48.39 18.78
C VAL A 454 -9.19 -47.86 20.06
N VAL A 455 -10.44 -47.39 19.98
CA VAL A 455 -11.14 -46.76 21.12
C VAL A 455 -12.51 -47.44 21.30
N ASP A 456 -12.88 -47.78 22.54
CA ASP A 456 -14.22 -48.26 22.89
C ASP A 456 -15.25 -47.14 22.65
N LYS A 457 -15.72 -47.03 21.40
CA LYS A 457 -16.66 -46.00 20.93
C LYS A 457 -18.09 -46.28 21.43
N PRO A 458 -18.79 -45.28 22.02
CA PRO A 458 -20.23 -45.36 22.22
C PRO A 458 -20.97 -45.50 20.88
N ALA A 459 -21.96 -46.39 20.81
CA ALA A 459 -22.62 -46.79 19.56
C ALA A 459 -23.36 -45.66 18.81
N ASP A 460 -23.63 -44.54 19.49
CA ASP A 460 -24.37 -43.37 19.02
C ASP A 460 -23.54 -42.08 18.95
N ALA A 461 -22.24 -42.13 19.27
CA ALA A 461 -21.38 -40.97 19.17
C ALA A 461 -21.05 -40.64 17.71
N ASP A 462 -21.27 -39.39 17.31
CA ASP A 462 -20.77 -38.82 16.05
C ASP A 462 -19.27 -38.57 16.20
N TRP A 463 -18.44 -39.29 15.44
CA TRP A 463 -16.98 -39.18 15.44
C TRP A 463 -16.45 -38.40 14.23
N SER A 464 -17.34 -37.71 13.51
CA SER A 464 -16.96 -36.79 12.45
C SER A 464 -16.50 -35.45 12.98
N ARG A 465 -15.98 -34.62 12.07
CA ARG A 465 -15.74 -33.20 12.32
C ARG A 465 -17.03 -32.36 12.33
N THR A 466 -18.20 -32.95 12.08
CA THR A 466 -19.49 -32.23 12.02
C THR A 466 -19.78 -31.38 13.26
N PRO A 467 -19.58 -31.87 14.51
CA PRO A 467 -19.77 -31.04 15.69
C PRO A 467 -18.82 -29.84 15.73
N TYR A 468 -17.56 -30.02 15.32
CA TYR A 468 -16.57 -28.95 15.28
C TYR A 468 -16.94 -27.89 14.22
N MET A 469 -17.32 -28.32 13.02
CA MET A 469 -17.80 -27.43 11.96
C MET A 469 -19.07 -26.70 12.35
N ALA A 470 -19.99 -27.35 13.07
CA ALA A 470 -21.21 -26.71 13.56
C ALA A 470 -20.92 -25.61 14.60
N VAL A 471 -19.95 -25.82 15.50
CA VAL A 471 -19.51 -24.76 16.43
C VAL A 471 -18.85 -23.61 15.66
N ARG A 472 -17.89 -23.90 14.77
CA ARG A 472 -17.20 -22.88 13.96
C ARG A 472 -18.22 -22.07 13.15
N GLY A 473 -19.07 -22.73 12.37
CA GLY A 473 -20.08 -22.05 11.57
C GLY A 473 -21.13 -21.27 12.39
N ALA A 474 -21.36 -21.61 13.66
CA ALA A 474 -22.19 -20.81 14.55
C ALA A 474 -21.45 -19.56 15.08
N LEU A 475 -20.14 -19.65 15.33
CA LEU A 475 -19.28 -18.51 15.68
C LEU A 475 -19.20 -17.53 14.50
N ASP A 476 -18.92 -18.02 13.28
CA ASP A 476 -18.82 -17.20 12.07
C ASP A 476 -20.15 -16.47 11.79
N GLN A 477 -21.27 -17.18 11.94
CA GLN A 477 -22.60 -16.56 11.84
C GLN A 477 -22.85 -15.51 12.93
N ALA A 478 -22.38 -15.72 14.16
CA ALA A 478 -22.55 -14.76 15.24
C ALA A 478 -21.83 -13.45 14.93
N GLU A 479 -20.60 -13.56 14.42
CA GLU A 479 -19.78 -12.43 14.00
C GLU A 479 -20.40 -11.65 12.83
N ALA A 480 -20.80 -12.35 11.77
CA ALA A 480 -21.50 -11.73 10.63
C ALA A 480 -22.82 -11.03 11.03
N ARG A 481 -23.47 -11.52 12.09
CA ARG A 481 -24.73 -10.94 12.61
C ARG A 481 -24.51 -9.83 13.63
N ALA A 482 -23.32 -9.67 14.19
CA ALA A 482 -23.02 -8.65 15.19
C ALA A 482 -23.30 -7.24 14.64
N HIS A 483 -22.83 -6.93 13.42
CA HIS A 483 -23.08 -5.64 12.78
C HIS A 483 -24.59 -5.34 12.61
N VAL A 484 -25.35 -6.33 12.13
CA VAL A 484 -26.80 -6.23 11.94
C VAL A 484 -27.51 -6.04 13.30
N ALA A 485 -27.06 -6.72 14.34
CA ALA A 485 -27.63 -6.58 15.68
C ALA A 485 -27.46 -5.16 16.25
N VAL A 486 -26.29 -4.53 16.05
CA VAL A 486 -26.05 -3.13 16.43
C VAL A 486 -26.99 -2.18 15.68
N GLU A 487 -27.17 -2.37 14.37
CA GLU A 487 -28.07 -1.55 13.55
C GLU A 487 -29.50 -1.54 14.09
N TYR A 488 -29.96 -2.68 14.64
CA TYR A 488 -31.28 -2.81 15.27
C TYR A 488 -31.31 -2.49 16.78
N GLY A 489 -30.24 -1.94 17.33
CA GLY A 489 -30.15 -1.49 18.72
C GLY A 489 -30.16 -2.62 19.75
N ILE A 490 -29.61 -3.78 19.40
CA ILE A 490 -29.40 -4.91 20.31
C ILE A 490 -28.05 -4.71 21.01
N GLU A 491 -28.03 -4.73 22.34
CA GLU A 491 -26.77 -4.61 23.10
C GLU A 491 -25.91 -5.87 22.96
N LEU A 492 -24.68 -5.71 22.49
CA LEU A 492 -23.76 -6.82 22.23
C LEU A 492 -22.88 -7.23 23.41
N GLY A 493 -22.66 -6.39 24.43
CA GLY A 493 -21.64 -6.66 25.46
C GLY A 493 -21.82 -7.98 26.23
N ALA A 494 -23.06 -8.40 26.48
CA ALA A 494 -23.33 -9.73 27.07
C ALA A 494 -23.09 -10.87 26.07
N TRP A 495 -23.36 -10.63 24.79
CA TRP A 495 -23.15 -11.59 23.71
C TRP A 495 -21.66 -11.81 23.41
N GLU A 496 -20.87 -10.75 23.35
CA GLU A 496 -19.42 -10.83 23.12
C GLU A 496 -18.75 -11.73 24.17
N THR A 497 -19.06 -11.52 25.46
CA THR A 497 -18.55 -12.37 26.55
C THR A 497 -19.00 -13.83 26.41
N GLU A 498 -20.24 -14.04 25.99
CA GLU A 498 -20.82 -15.36 25.78
C GLU A 498 -20.20 -16.11 24.59
N TRP A 499 -19.86 -15.40 23.52
CA TRP A 499 -19.21 -15.94 22.32
C TRP A 499 -17.72 -16.20 22.55
N ASP A 500 -17.04 -15.34 23.31
CA ASP A 500 -15.67 -15.58 23.73
C ASP A 500 -15.56 -16.86 24.59
N ASP A 501 -16.48 -17.10 25.53
CA ASP A 501 -16.55 -18.35 26.28
C ASP A 501 -16.71 -19.57 25.37
N LEU A 502 -17.62 -19.51 24.38
CA LEU A 502 -17.81 -20.57 23.41
C LEU A 502 -16.53 -20.83 22.60
N ARG A 503 -15.85 -19.77 22.14
CA ARG A 503 -14.59 -19.86 21.40
C ARG A 503 -13.48 -20.48 22.25
N THR A 504 -13.32 -20.05 23.50
CA THR A 504 -12.32 -20.61 24.43
C THR A 504 -12.58 -22.09 24.69
N ARG A 505 -13.84 -22.49 24.94
CA ARG A 505 -14.21 -23.89 25.16
C ARG A 505 -14.02 -24.74 23.91
N TYR A 506 -14.39 -24.22 22.73
CA TYR A 506 -14.16 -24.88 21.44
C TYR A 506 -12.68 -25.22 21.24
N LEU A 507 -11.79 -24.26 21.45
CA LEU A 507 -10.35 -24.47 21.35
C LEU A 507 -9.84 -25.48 22.39
N SER A 508 -10.25 -25.32 23.65
CA SER A 508 -9.84 -26.22 24.74
C SER A 508 -10.24 -27.69 24.47
N ILE A 509 -11.45 -27.93 23.97
CA ILE A 509 -11.95 -29.28 23.67
C ILE A 509 -11.23 -29.86 22.45
N GLY A 510 -10.97 -29.04 21.42
CA GLY A 510 -10.17 -29.48 20.27
C GLY A 510 -8.78 -29.96 20.68
N ASN A 511 -8.13 -29.24 21.59
CA ASN A 511 -6.78 -29.58 22.05
C ASN A 511 -6.72 -30.82 22.94
N SER A 512 -7.81 -31.16 23.65
CA SER A 512 -7.86 -32.36 24.48
C SER A 512 -8.13 -33.65 23.68
N PHE A 513 -8.50 -33.55 22.40
CA PHE A 513 -8.90 -34.69 21.58
C PHE A 513 -7.88 -35.83 21.59
N HIS A 514 -6.58 -35.53 21.47
CA HIS A 514 -5.55 -36.59 21.49
C HIS A 514 -5.28 -37.18 22.88
N SER A 515 -5.67 -36.48 23.94
CA SER A 515 -5.52 -36.96 25.32
C SER A 515 -6.70 -37.82 25.78
N ASP A 516 -7.91 -37.46 25.38
CA ASP A 516 -9.15 -38.19 25.66
C ASP A 516 -10.16 -37.95 24.52
N PRO A 517 -10.07 -38.73 23.42
CA PRO A 517 -10.87 -38.46 22.22
C PRO A 517 -12.37 -38.71 22.46
N VAL A 518 -12.71 -39.63 23.38
CA VAL A 518 -14.12 -39.91 23.71
C VAL A 518 -14.73 -38.71 24.44
N ALA A 519 -14.05 -38.21 25.48
CA ALA A 519 -14.55 -37.05 26.21
C ALA A 519 -14.61 -35.80 25.32
N ALA A 520 -13.55 -35.55 24.54
CA ALA A 520 -13.50 -34.39 23.64
C ALA A 520 -14.65 -34.41 22.61
N GLN A 521 -14.92 -35.56 21.99
CA GLN A 521 -15.99 -35.66 21.00
C GLN A 521 -17.39 -35.44 21.62
N MET A 522 -17.61 -35.99 22.82
CA MET A 522 -18.87 -35.80 23.55
C MET A 522 -19.07 -34.33 23.97
N GLU A 523 -18.01 -33.70 24.48
CA GLU A 523 -18.01 -32.29 24.87
C GLU A 523 -18.23 -31.38 23.66
N MET A 524 -17.60 -31.68 22.51
CA MET A 524 -17.77 -30.90 21.29
C MET A 524 -19.18 -31.03 20.71
N THR A 525 -19.78 -32.23 20.79
CA THR A 525 -21.18 -32.43 20.41
C THR A 525 -22.12 -31.60 21.26
N ALA A 526 -21.92 -31.58 22.58
CA ALA A 526 -22.72 -30.74 23.48
C ALA A 526 -22.52 -29.24 23.20
N LEU A 527 -21.27 -28.83 22.90
CA LEU A 527 -20.92 -27.46 22.55
C LEU A 527 -21.58 -27.03 21.22
N ALA A 528 -21.63 -27.92 20.22
CA ALA A 528 -22.27 -27.68 18.93
C ALA A 528 -23.77 -27.38 19.08
N GLU A 529 -24.47 -28.19 19.88
CA GLU A 529 -25.88 -27.91 20.16
C GLU A 529 -26.07 -26.60 20.92
N GLU A 530 -25.16 -26.27 21.84
CA GLU A 530 -25.17 -25.02 22.59
C GLU A 530 -24.97 -23.82 21.65
N ALA A 531 -23.94 -23.84 20.82
CA ALA A 531 -23.63 -22.80 19.85
C ALA A 531 -24.81 -22.58 18.88
N GLN A 532 -25.40 -23.65 18.36
CA GLN A 532 -26.56 -23.56 17.48
C GLN A 532 -27.79 -22.95 18.18
N ARG A 533 -28.02 -23.27 19.47
CA ARG A 533 -29.10 -22.63 20.25
C ARG A 533 -28.86 -21.13 20.41
N ARG A 534 -27.61 -20.72 20.69
CA ARG A 534 -27.26 -19.30 20.87
C ARG A 534 -27.43 -18.50 19.59
N ILE A 535 -26.95 -19.00 18.44
CA ILE A 535 -27.07 -18.27 17.17
C ILE A 535 -28.53 -18.18 16.70
N ASN A 536 -29.33 -19.22 16.94
CA ASN A 536 -30.77 -19.20 16.66
C ASN A 536 -31.49 -18.15 17.53
N SER A 537 -31.08 -17.99 18.79
CA SER A 537 -31.62 -16.96 19.69
C SER A 537 -31.29 -15.54 19.19
N LEU A 538 -30.05 -15.30 18.77
CA LEU A 538 -29.64 -14.01 18.19
C LEU A 538 -30.44 -13.68 16.93
N ASN A 539 -30.51 -14.62 15.99
CA ASN A 539 -31.29 -14.46 14.76
C ASN A 539 -32.77 -14.16 15.04
N ALA A 540 -33.38 -14.83 16.03
CA ALA A 540 -34.76 -14.58 16.42
C ALA A 540 -34.96 -13.15 16.97
N GLN A 541 -34.02 -12.65 17.77
CA GLN A 541 -34.07 -11.28 18.30
C GLN A 541 -33.92 -10.23 17.20
N ILE A 542 -33.00 -10.43 16.26
CA ILE A 542 -32.83 -9.55 15.08
C ILE A 542 -34.15 -9.49 14.30
N VAL A 543 -34.74 -10.65 13.98
CA VAL A 543 -36.02 -10.73 13.26
C VAL A 543 -37.17 -10.06 14.03
N GLU A 544 -37.22 -10.20 15.36
CA GLU A 544 -38.23 -9.52 16.18
C GLU A 544 -38.07 -7.99 16.11
N ARG A 545 -36.84 -7.48 16.24
CA ARG A 545 -36.54 -6.05 16.18
C ARG A 545 -36.84 -5.48 14.80
N GLU A 546 -36.43 -6.18 13.74
CA GLU A 546 -36.72 -5.80 12.37
C GLU A 546 -38.23 -5.69 12.13
N ASN A 547 -39.01 -6.70 12.58
CA ASN A 547 -40.47 -6.67 12.46
C ASN A 547 -41.10 -5.51 13.25
N ARG A 548 -40.58 -5.21 14.45
CA ARG A 548 -41.05 -4.07 15.27
C ARG A 548 -40.76 -2.74 14.57
N THR A 549 -39.56 -2.57 14.01
CA THR A 549 -39.18 -1.38 13.23
C THR A 549 -40.04 -1.23 11.98
N ARG A 550 -40.31 -2.31 11.25
CA ARG A 550 -41.24 -2.34 10.10
C ARG A 550 -42.67 -1.96 10.49
N GLN A 551 -43.17 -2.45 11.63
CA GLN A 551 -44.50 -2.07 12.13
C GLN A 551 -44.58 -0.59 12.52
N LEU A 552 -43.55 -0.06 13.18
CA LEU A 552 -43.48 1.36 13.57
C LEU A 552 -43.40 2.29 12.33
N THR A 553 -42.61 1.91 11.32
CA THR A 553 -42.51 2.65 10.05
C THR A 553 -43.77 2.55 9.20
N MET A 554 -44.47 1.41 9.20
CA MET A 554 -45.79 1.29 8.56
C MET A 554 -46.93 2.00 9.32
N ALA A 555 -46.77 2.29 10.61
CA ALA A 555 -47.72 3.07 11.40
C ALA A 555 -47.54 4.61 11.25
N LEU A 556 -46.39 5.07 10.75
CA LEU A 556 -46.10 6.48 10.51
C LEU A 556 -47.03 7.21 9.50
N PRO A 557 -47.67 6.58 8.48
CA PRO A 557 -48.58 7.26 7.57
C PRO A 557 -49.86 7.80 8.23
N PHE A 558 -50.20 7.37 9.46
CA PHE A 558 -51.44 7.80 10.13
C PHE A 558 -51.25 8.95 11.13
N GLY A 559 -50.03 9.19 11.63
CA GLY A 559 -49.75 10.25 12.61
C GLY A 559 -49.54 11.63 11.99
N ILE A 560 -48.93 11.71 10.80
CA ILE A 560 -48.61 12.99 10.15
C ILE A 560 -49.85 13.61 9.46
N GLY A 561 -50.80 12.77 9.03
CA GLY A 561 -52.07 13.25 8.44
C GLY A 561 -52.99 13.99 9.43
N LEU A 562 -52.90 13.71 10.73
CA LEU A 562 -53.71 14.35 11.77
C LEU A 562 -53.15 15.69 12.25
N LEU A 563 -51.82 15.88 12.23
CA LEU A 563 -51.23 17.20 12.52
C LEU A 563 -51.30 18.17 11.33
N GLY A 564 -51.21 17.68 10.09
CA GLY A 564 -51.33 18.52 8.89
C GLY A 564 -52.71 19.14 8.68
N ALA A 565 -53.78 18.50 9.19
CA ALA A 565 -55.15 18.98 9.05
C ALA A 565 -55.53 20.09 10.06
N LEU A 566 -54.79 20.27 11.15
CA LEU A 566 -55.08 21.30 12.16
C LEU A 566 -54.40 22.66 11.87
N ILE A 567 -53.34 22.68 11.05
CA ILE A 567 -52.58 23.91 10.76
C ILE A 567 -53.07 24.63 9.49
N ALA A 568 -53.75 23.94 8.57
CA ALA A 568 -54.23 24.53 7.30
C ALA A 568 -55.59 25.27 7.39
N GLY A 569 -56.26 25.29 8.56
CA GLY A 569 -57.61 25.84 8.73
C GLY A 569 -57.70 27.34 9.04
N VAL A 570 -56.58 28.01 9.31
CA VAL A 570 -56.57 29.43 9.70
C VAL A 570 -55.44 30.13 8.96
N VAL A 571 -55.74 30.72 7.79
CA VAL A 571 -55.13 31.94 7.23
C VAL A 571 -55.53 32.10 5.75
N ILE A 572 -56.40 33.10 5.53
CA ILE A 572 -56.61 33.89 4.29
C ILE A 572 -57.55 33.30 3.21
N ILE A 573 -58.84 33.64 3.34
CA ILE A 573 -59.72 33.96 2.20
C ILE A 573 -59.96 35.48 2.23
N ARG A 574 -59.37 36.21 1.27
CA ARG A 574 -59.78 37.57 0.90
C ARG A 574 -59.82 37.68 -0.63
N PRO A 575 -61.01 37.72 -1.25
CA PRO A 575 -61.15 38.20 -2.61
C PRO A 575 -61.61 39.66 -2.65
N ILE A 576 -61.13 40.30 -3.70
CA ILE A 576 -61.16 41.72 -4.03
C ILE A 576 -62.58 42.21 -4.41
N ARG A 577 -62.83 43.47 -4.05
CA ARG A 577 -63.99 44.32 -4.39
C ARG A 577 -64.43 44.22 -5.86
N LYS A 578 -65.74 44.09 -6.08
CA LYS A 578 -66.44 44.58 -7.29
C LYS A 578 -67.09 45.94 -7.00
N SER A 579 -67.05 46.82 -7.99
CA SER A 579 -67.44 48.23 -7.92
C SER A 579 -68.93 48.49 -8.18
N ARG A 580 -69.34 49.72 -7.81
CA ARG A 580 -70.50 50.54 -8.23
C ARG A 580 -71.88 50.23 -7.64
N LYS A 581 -72.38 51.20 -6.84
CA LYS A 581 -73.33 52.25 -7.26
C LYS A 581 -73.60 53.21 -6.09
N GLY A 582 -73.77 54.51 -6.39
CA GLY A 582 -74.14 55.57 -5.45
C GLY A 582 -73.04 56.58 -5.29
#